data_AF-A0A550GP95-F1
#
_entry.id   AF-A0A550GP95-F1
#
_cell.length_a   1.000
_cell.length_b   1.000
_cell.length_c   1.000
_cell.angle_alpha   90.00
_cell.angle_beta   90.00
_cell.angle_gamma   90.00
#
_symmetry.space_group_name_H-M   'P 1'
#
loop_
_entity.id
_entity.type
_entity.pdbx_description
1 polymer ?
#
loop_
_entity_poly.entity_id
_entity_poly.type
_entity_poly.pdbx_seq_one_letter_code
_entity_poly.pdbx_strand_id
1 'polypeptide(L)'
;MNMGSGVKIVLTASATEMSDFFNNPFMAFSAGFGLGPIPLGFARKTLYPPVERYINGRAKYAPYGLRKVEAMLLENGFTSSEVAVVYPDDLTDFVGSETKVIGISSMDPTGMGYV
;
A
#
# COMPACT_ATOMS: atom_id res chain seq x y z
N MET A 1 -22.06 8.48 -5.07
CA MET A 1 -21.08 8.70 -3.99
C MET A 1 -20.36 10.00 -4.30
N ASN A 2 -20.43 11.00 -3.43
CA ASN A 2 -19.66 12.23 -3.58
C ASN A 2 -18.21 11.84 -3.26
N MET A 3 -17.40 11.59 -4.30
CA MET A 3 -15.97 11.42 -4.09
C MET A 3 -15.46 12.77 -3.60
N GLY A 4 -14.83 12.80 -2.42
CA GLY A 4 -14.14 14.00 -1.94
C GLY A 4 -13.12 14.47 -2.99
N SER A 5 -12.52 15.66 -2.80
CA SER A 5 -11.54 16.16 -3.75
C SER A 5 -10.38 15.18 -3.98
N GLY A 6 -10.01 14.38 -2.97
CA GLY A 6 -8.92 13.42 -3.05
C GLY A 6 -7.55 14.08 -3.01
N VAL A 7 -6.49 13.26 -3.07
CA VAL A 7 -5.08 13.68 -3.08
C VAL A 7 -4.54 13.59 -4.50
N LYS A 8 -3.70 14.56 -4.91
CA LYS A 8 -3.19 14.68 -6.29
C LYS A 8 -2.42 13.43 -6.74
N ILE A 9 -1.55 12.90 -5.89
CA ILE A 9 -0.78 11.67 -6.13
C ILE A 9 -1.02 10.70 -4.97
N VAL A 10 -1.57 9.53 -5.30
CA VAL A 10 -1.79 8.44 -4.33
C VAL A 10 -0.81 7.31 -4.64
N LEU A 11 -0.07 6.87 -3.64
CA LEU A 11 0.92 5.80 -3.72
C LEU A 11 0.45 4.62 -2.87
N THR A 12 0.51 3.41 -3.41
CA THR A 12 0.08 2.20 -2.69
C THR A 12 0.84 0.98 -3.18
N ALA A 13 0.59 -0.18 -2.57
CA ALA A 13 1.08 -1.48 -2.99
C ALA A 13 0.07 -2.56 -2.59
N SER A 14 0.34 -3.82 -2.92
CA SER A 14 -0.49 -4.93 -2.44
C SER A 14 -0.53 -4.99 -0.91
N ALA A 15 -1.64 -5.51 -0.35
CA ALA A 15 -1.79 -5.68 1.10
C ALA A 15 -0.63 -6.49 1.71
N THR A 16 -0.14 -7.45 0.94
CA THR A 16 0.99 -8.32 1.24
C THR A 16 2.31 -7.56 1.26
N GLU A 17 2.61 -6.75 0.25
CA GLU A 17 3.85 -5.94 0.21
C GLU A 17 3.87 -4.83 1.26
N MET A 18 2.70 -4.32 1.64
CA MET A 18 2.62 -3.31 2.69
C MET A 18 2.76 -3.91 4.08
N SER A 19 2.34 -5.16 4.31
CA SER A 19 2.37 -5.77 5.63
C SER A 19 3.78 -5.91 6.21
N ASP A 20 3.88 -5.78 7.54
CA ASP A 20 5.11 -6.07 8.28
C ASP A 20 5.24 -7.56 8.65
N PHE A 21 4.23 -8.39 8.36
CA PHE A 21 4.18 -9.81 8.72
C PHE A 21 4.48 -10.07 10.21
N PHE A 22 4.01 -9.20 11.10
CA PHE A 22 4.35 -9.24 12.55
C PHE A 22 5.85 -9.18 12.83
N ASN A 23 6.62 -8.55 11.96
CA ASN A 23 8.09 -8.54 11.95
C ASN A 23 8.71 -9.95 11.90
N ASN A 24 8.02 -10.92 11.30
CA ASN A 24 8.50 -12.28 11.15
C ASN A 24 8.79 -12.62 9.66
N PRO A 25 10.07 -12.78 9.27
CA PRO A 25 10.43 -13.06 7.88
C PRO A 25 9.94 -14.44 7.41
N PHE A 26 9.76 -15.42 8.30
CA PHE A 26 9.19 -16.72 7.93
C PHE A 26 7.70 -16.61 7.58
N MET A 27 6.97 -15.73 8.28
CA MET A 27 5.58 -15.42 7.92
C MET A 27 5.49 -14.72 6.57
N ALA A 28 6.48 -13.90 6.21
CA ALA A 28 6.54 -13.25 4.90
C ALA A 28 6.58 -14.25 3.74
N PHE A 29 7.18 -15.45 3.90
CA PHE A 29 7.12 -16.49 2.87
C PHE A 29 5.70 -16.98 2.60
N SER A 30 4.77 -16.87 3.57
CA SER A 30 3.37 -17.28 3.36
C SER A 30 2.67 -16.50 2.26
N ALA A 31 3.14 -15.29 1.96
CA ALA A 31 2.70 -14.45 0.86
C ALA A 31 2.82 -15.09 -0.52
N GLY A 32 3.82 -15.96 -0.71
CA GLY A 32 4.10 -16.62 -1.99
C GLY A 32 3.22 -17.83 -2.25
N PHE A 33 2.50 -18.33 -1.24
CA PHE A 33 1.60 -19.47 -1.40
C PHE A 33 0.20 -19.00 -1.77
N GLY A 34 -0.49 -19.81 -2.60
CA GLY A 34 -1.90 -19.59 -2.86
C GLY A 34 -2.73 -19.70 -1.58
N LEU A 35 -3.66 -18.78 -1.37
CA LEU A 35 -4.54 -18.76 -0.19
C LEU A 35 -5.48 -19.98 -0.12
N GLY A 36 -5.70 -20.69 -1.23
CA GLY A 36 -6.57 -21.87 -1.28
C GLY A 36 -7.98 -21.56 -0.75
N PRO A 37 -8.55 -22.38 0.16
CA PRO A 37 -9.89 -22.17 0.71
C PRO A 37 -9.94 -21.14 1.86
N ILE A 38 -8.83 -20.46 2.19
CA ILE A 38 -8.75 -19.57 3.34
C ILE A 38 -9.48 -18.25 3.04
N PRO A 39 -10.45 -17.81 3.88
CA PRO A 39 -11.12 -16.52 3.69
C PRO A 39 -10.14 -15.34 3.77
N LEU A 40 -10.25 -14.39 2.83
CA LEU A 40 -9.31 -13.28 2.68
C LEU A 40 -9.16 -12.41 3.94
N GLY A 41 -10.27 -12.11 4.62
CA GLY A 41 -10.23 -11.33 5.87
C GLY A 41 -9.50 -12.05 7.01
N PHE A 42 -9.63 -13.38 7.06
CA PHE A 42 -8.88 -14.20 8.03
C PHE A 42 -7.39 -14.22 7.68
N ALA A 43 -7.04 -14.44 6.40
CA ALA A 43 -5.65 -14.41 5.94
C ALA A 43 -4.96 -13.07 6.23
N ARG A 44 -5.62 -11.94 5.94
CA ARG A 44 -5.11 -10.61 6.28
C ARG A 44 -4.88 -10.44 7.78
N LYS A 45 -5.76 -10.97 8.64
CA LYS A 45 -5.58 -10.85 10.09
C LYS A 45 -4.46 -11.73 10.65
N THR A 46 -4.16 -12.87 10.02
CA THR A 46 -3.27 -13.89 10.61
C THR A 46 -1.94 -14.08 9.88
N LEU A 47 -1.87 -13.75 8.59
CA LEU A 47 -0.67 -13.94 7.76
C LEU A 47 0.02 -12.60 7.45
N TYR A 48 -0.74 -11.61 6.97
CA TYR A 48 -0.23 -10.30 6.53
C TYR A 48 -1.12 -9.15 7.03
N PRO A 49 -1.00 -8.76 8.32
CA PRO A 49 -1.83 -7.71 8.92
C PRO A 49 -1.68 -6.38 8.17
N PRO A 50 -2.76 -5.57 8.09
CA PRO A 50 -2.67 -4.19 7.63
C PRO A 50 -1.68 -3.39 8.47
N VAL A 51 -0.97 -2.47 7.82
CA VAL A 51 -0.03 -1.58 8.51
C VAL A 51 -0.72 -0.59 9.43
N GLU A 52 0.03 -0.12 10.43
CA GLU A 52 -0.35 1.03 11.23
C GLU A 52 -0.57 2.27 10.35
N ARG A 53 -1.57 3.07 10.71
CA ARG A 53 -1.92 4.32 10.04
C ARG A 53 -1.64 5.49 10.99
N TYR A 54 -1.24 6.61 10.42
CA TYR A 54 -1.29 7.89 11.12
C TYR A 54 -2.74 8.33 11.35
N ILE A 55 -2.95 9.35 12.19
CA ILE A 55 -4.27 9.93 12.47
C ILE A 55 -5.00 10.42 11.21
N ASN A 56 -4.26 10.78 10.17
CA ASN A 56 -4.78 11.21 8.88
C ASN A 56 -5.00 10.07 7.88
N GLY A 57 -4.96 8.81 8.32
CA GLY A 57 -5.20 7.62 7.51
C GLY A 57 -4.01 7.17 6.64
N ARG A 58 -2.94 7.97 6.54
CA ARG A 58 -1.75 7.60 5.75
C ARG A 58 -1.02 6.41 6.38
N ALA A 59 -0.46 5.56 5.53
CA ALA A 59 0.31 4.40 5.98
C ALA A 59 1.58 4.86 6.71
N LYS A 60 1.87 4.26 7.86
CA LYS A 60 3.10 4.51 8.63
C LYS A 60 4.29 3.72 8.06
N TYR A 61 4.03 2.50 7.62
CA TYR A 61 5.02 1.64 6.94
C TYR A 61 4.58 1.36 5.50
N ALA A 62 5.54 1.27 4.61
CA ALA A 62 5.33 0.99 3.19
C ALA A 62 6.61 0.41 2.58
N PRO A 63 6.53 -0.25 1.41
CA PRO A 63 7.70 -0.73 0.70
C PRO A 63 8.75 0.36 0.53
N TYR A 64 10.01 0.02 0.78
CA TYR A 64 11.10 1.00 0.78
C TYR A 64 11.22 1.76 -0.55
N GLY A 65 11.02 1.07 -1.68
CA GLY A 65 10.98 1.70 -3.00
C GLY A 65 9.88 2.77 -3.12
N LEU A 66 8.70 2.50 -2.56
CA LEU A 66 7.58 3.44 -2.55
C LEU A 66 7.88 4.68 -1.70
N ARG A 67 8.56 4.51 -0.56
CA ARG A 67 9.04 5.64 0.28
C ARG A 67 10.09 6.49 -0.43
N LYS A 68 10.95 5.89 -1.27
CA LYS A 68 11.87 6.67 -2.12
C LYS A 68 11.12 7.50 -3.15
N VAL A 69 10.10 6.92 -3.79
CA VAL A 69 9.26 7.67 -4.76
C VAL A 69 8.56 8.83 -4.06
N GLU A 70 7.99 8.60 -2.87
CA GLU A 70 7.40 9.68 -2.05
C GLU A 70 8.42 10.78 -1.75
N ALA A 71 9.60 10.43 -1.24
CA ALA A 71 10.66 11.40 -0.93
C ALA A 71 11.08 12.21 -2.17
N MET A 72 11.28 11.54 -3.32
CA MET A 72 11.64 12.19 -4.58
C MET A 72 10.57 13.18 -5.05
N LEU A 73 9.28 12.85 -4.92
CA LEU A 73 8.20 13.78 -5.27
C LEU A 73 8.25 15.04 -4.38
N LEU A 74 8.45 14.87 -3.08
CA LEU A 74 8.57 15.99 -2.15
C LEU A 74 9.78 16.88 -2.47
N GLU A 75 10.94 16.27 -2.77
CA GLU A 75 12.14 17.00 -3.18
C GLU A 75 11.99 17.76 -4.50
N ASN A 76 11.07 17.32 -5.38
CA ASN A 76 10.82 17.92 -6.69
C ASN A 76 9.61 18.87 -6.71
N GLY A 77 9.19 19.38 -5.55
CA GLY A 77 8.24 20.49 -5.44
C GLY A 77 6.79 20.11 -5.18
N PHE A 78 6.48 18.83 -4.97
CA PHE A 78 5.18 18.43 -4.44
C PHE A 78 5.12 18.62 -2.93
N THR A 79 3.96 19.02 -2.41
CA THR A 79 3.77 19.17 -0.96
C THR A 79 3.33 17.86 -0.30
N SER A 80 3.53 17.76 1.02
CA SER A 80 3.06 16.63 1.82
C SER A 80 1.53 16.50 1.89
N SER A 81 0.77 17.50 1.43
CA SER A 81 -0.69 17.39 1.23
C SER A 81 -1.08 16.89 -0.15
N GLU A 82 -0.18 16.96 -1.13
CA GLU A 82 -0.43 16.53 -2.52
C GLU A 82 -0.01 15.09 -2.81
N VAL A 83 0.80 14.49 -1.94
CA VAL A 83 1.24 13.09 -2.03
C VAL A 83 0.74 12.32 -0.81
N ALA A 84 0.19 11.12 -1.00
CA ALA A 84 -0.20 10.25 0.09
C ALA A 84 0.18 8.79 -0.20
N VAL A 85 0.92 8.18 0.71
CA VAL A 85 1.11 6.72 0.74
C VAL A 85 0.03 6.11 1.62
N VAL A 86 -0.76 5.19 1.06
CA VAL A 86 -1.98 4.65 1.70
C VAL A 86 -2.06 3.14 1.56
N TYR A 87 -2.66 2.49 2.56
CA TYR A 87 -2.94 1.06 2.48
C TYR A 87 -4.03 0.82 1.42
N PRO A 88 -3.97 -0.28 0.63
CA PRO A 88 -4.86 -0.49 -0.52
C PRO A 88 -6.36 -0.47 -0.18
N ASP A 89 -6.73 -0.92 1.03
CA ASP A 89 -8.14 -0.91 1.44
C ASP A 89 -8.68 0.51 1.73
N ASP A 90 -7.81 1.51 1.91
CA ASP A 90 -8.20 2.89 2.23
C ASP A 90 -8.25 3.79 0.99
N LEU A 91 -8.03 3.23 -0.22
CA LEU A 91 -7.93 4.02 -1.45
C LEU A 91 -9.16 4.92 -1.69
N THR A 92 -10.36 4.47 -1.29
CA THR A 92 -11.60 5.23 -1.45
C THR A 92 -11.63 6.54 -0.66
N ASP A 93 -10.81 6.66 0.38
CA ASP A 93 -10.75 7.85 1.23
C ASP A 93 -9.80 8.91 0.65
N PHE A 94 -8.90 8.51 -0.26
CA PHE A 94 -7.84 9.37 -0.81
C PHE A 94 -7.97 9.62 -2.31
N VAL A 95 -8.67 8.76 -3.05
CA VAL A 95 -8.89 8.90 -4.50
C VAL A 95 -10.16 9.71 -4.76
N GLY A 96 -10.02 10.77 -5.55
CA GLY A 96 -11.10 11.70 -5.87
C GLY A 96 -10.90 12.45 -7.18
N SER A 97 -11.68 13.50 -7.40
CA SER A 97 -11.66 14.29 -8.66
C SER A 97 -10.33 15.02 -8.92
N GLU A 98 -9.59 15.35 -7.87
CA GLU A 98 -8.26 15.99 -7.95
C GLU A 98 -7.12 14.98 -8.10
N THR A 99 -7.37 13.69 -7.89
CA THR A 99 -6.34 12.66 -8.08
C THR A 99 -5.97 12.54 -9.55
N LYS A 100 -4.68 12.74 -9.85
CA LYS A 100 -4.14 12.68 -11.21
C LYS A 100 -3.31 11.43 -11.45
N VAL A 101 -2.70 10.88 -10.41
CA VAL A 101 -1.82 9.71 -10.51
C VAL A 101 -2.09 8.76 -9.34
N ILE A 102 -2.19 7.48 -9.66
CA ILE A 102 -2.15 6.38 -8.70
C ILE A 102 -0.92 5.53 -9.02
N GLY A 103 0.09 5.57 -8.14
CA GLY A 103 1.28 4.74 -8.24
C GLY A 103 1.11 3.46 -7.44
N ILE A 104 1.23 2.30 -8.09
CA ILE A 104 1.11 0.99 -7.45
C ILE A 104 2.48 0.31 -7.53
N SER A 105 3.12 0.09 -6.39
CA SER A 105 4.31 -0.75 -6.31
C SER A 105 3.90 -2.21 -6.41
N SER A 106 4.68 -2.96 -7.19
CA SER A 106 4.57 -4.41 -7.30
C SER A 106 5.97 -4.97 -7.47
N MET A 107 6.38 -5.88 -6.59
CA MET A 107 7.68 -6.57 -6.68
C MET A 107 7.83 -7.36 -7.99
N ASP A 108 6.81 -8.13 -8.35
CA ASP A 108 6.74 -8.86 -9.62
C ASP A 108 5.33 -8.73 -10.21
N PRO A 109 5.06 -7.68 -11.01
CA PRO A 109 3.74 -7.46 -11.59
C PRO A 109 3.31 -8.55 -12.57
N THR A 110 4.25 -9.39 -13.03
CA THR A 110 3.97 -10.46 -13.99
C THR A 110 3.74 -11.81 -13.33
N GLY A 111 4.13 -11.97 -12.06
CA GLY A 111 4.05 -13.24 -11.33
C GLY A 111 4.89 -14.37 -11.94
N MET A 112 5.94 -14.02 -12.70
CA MET A 112 6.85 -14.99 -13.32
C MET A 112 8.05 -15.34 -12.43
N GLY A 113 8.21 -14.66 -11.31
CA GLY A 113 9.22 -14.92 -10.29
C GLY A 113 8.94 -16.25 -9.61
N TYR A 114 9.90 -17.17 -9.71
CA TYR A 114 9.93 -18.39 -8.92
C TYR A 114 10.63 -18.09 -7.60
N VAL A 115 9.96 -18.35 -6.48
CA VAL A 115 10.56 -18.39 -5.12
C VAL A 115 10.88 -19.81 -4.71
#